data_AF-A0A7C0U3F2-F1
#
_entry.id   AF-A0A7C0U3F2-F1
#
_cell.length_a   1.000
_cell.length_b   1.000
_cell.length_c   1.000
_cell.angle_alpha   90.00
_cell.angle_beta   90.00
_cell.angle_gamma   90.00
#
_symmetry.space_group_name_H-M   'P 1'
#
loop_
_entity.id
_entity.type
_entity.pdbx_description
1 polymer ?
#
loop_
_entity_poly.entity_id
_entity_poly.type
_entity_poly.pdbx_seq_one_letter_code
_entity_poly.pdbx_strand_id
1 'polypeptide(L)'
;MAKLRPEEVSLIDVAVCASSPSCRTATTPFGAPPGGAQRYVGRPVPWKNNPEAMPSGVRSGLAKAIDYSRACRGVKGVCVVRGKVMPCKAKCQMEHAGKL
;
A
#
# COMPACT_ATOMS: atom_id res chain seq x y z
N MET A 1 -13.02 1.87 6.68
CA MET A 1 -13.28 1.51 5.27
C MET A 1 -14.55 2.24 4.87
N ALA A 2 -14.48 3.26 4.01
CA ALA A 2 -15.68 3.96 3.56
C ALA A 2 -16.40 3.08 2.53
N LYS A 3 -17.66 2.72 2.81
CA LYS A 3 -18.55 2.04 1.87
C LYS A 3 -19.43 3.11 1.23
N LEU A 4 -19.36 3.23 -0.09
CA LEU A 4 -20.23 4.14 -0.84
C LEU A 4 -21.62 3.53 -1.01
N ARG A 5 -22.66 4.35 -0.86
CA ARG A 5 -24.04 4.01 -1.17
C ARG A 5 -24.30 4.18 -2.67
N PRO A 6 -25.28 3.46 -3.25
CA PRO A 6 -25.77 3.75 -4.59
C PRO A 6 -26.14 5.24 -4.71
N GLU A 7 -25.78 5.87 -5.83
CA GLU A 7 -26.02 7.31 -6.13
C GLU A 7 -25.21 8.33 -5.29
N GLU A 8 -24.34 7.90 -4.39
CA GLU A 8 -23.52 8.81 -3.57
C GLU A 8 -22.39 9.49 -4.38
N VAL A 9 -22.00 8.92 -5.51
CA VAL A 9 -20.93 9.42 -6.38
C VAL A 9 -21.29 9.28 -7.85
N SER A 10 -21.11 10.36 -8.59
CA SER A 10 -21.25 10.39 -10.05
C SER A 10 -19.97 9.92 -10.75
N LEU A 11 -20.06 9.67 -12.06
CA LEU A 11 -18.88 9.40 -12.87
C LEU A 11 -17.90 10.58 -12.90
N ILE A 12 -18.40 11.81 -12.77
CA ILE A 12 -17.57 13.03 -12.70
C ILE A 12 -16.76 13.02 -11.40
N ASP A 13 -17.38 12.67 -10.27
CA ASP A 13 -16.68 12.58 -8.97
C ASP A 13 -15.57 11.54 -9.01
N VAL A 14 -15.80 10.41 -9.70
CA VAL A 14 -14.79 9.37 -9.90
C VAL A 14 -13.64 9.88 -10.77
N ALA A 15 -13.94 10.61 -11.86
CA ALA A 15 -12.92 11.19 -12.74
C ALA A 15 -12.06 12.24 -12.01
N VAL A 16 -12.69 13.10 -11.21
CA VAL A 16 -12.01 14.09 -10.35
C VAL A 16 -11.15 13.40 -9.28
N CYS A 17 -11.65 12.32 -8.67
CA CYS A 17 -10.85 11.54 -7.73
C CYS A 17 -9.68 10.79 -8.41
N ALA A 18 -9.84 10.38 -9.66
CA ALA A 18 -8.77 9.72 -10.43
C ALA A 18 -7.68 10.71 -10.87
N SER A 19 -8.03 11.98 -11.12
CA SER A 19 -7.07 13.02 -11.50
C SER A 19 -6.34 13.63 -10.31
N SER A 20 -6.83 13.45 -9.08
CA SER A 20 -6.19 13.92 -7.86
C SER A 20 -5.19 12.89 -7.32
N PRO A 21 -3.87 13.18 -7.28
CA PRO A 21 -2.87 12.26 -6.75
C PRO A 21 -3.05 11.99 -5.25
N SER A 22 -3.74 12.89 -4.56
CA SER A 22 -4.05 12.73 -3.15
C SER A 22 -5.23 11.78 -2.96
N CYS A 23 -6.24 11.73 -3.83
CA CYS A 23 -7.33 10.77 -3.72
C CYS A 23 -6.88 9.31 -3.92
N ARG A 24 -7.67 8.36 -3.39
CA ARG A 24 -7.47 6.93 -3.61
C ARG A 24 -8.77 6.31 -4.09
N THR A 25 -8.73 5.72 -5.29
CA THR A 25 -9.81 4.89 -5.82
C THR A 25 -9.26 3.48 -6.08
N ALA A 26 -10.06 2.46 -5.81
CA ALA A 26 -9.70 1.07 -6.09
C ALA A 26 -10.95 0.23 -6.32
N THR A 27 -10.86 -0.78 -7.19
CA THR A 27 -11.90 -1.80 -7.33
C THR A 27 -11.43 -3.05 -6.60
N THR A 28 -12.29 -3.65 -5.78
CA THR A 28 -11.93 -4.83 -4.98
C THR A 28 -13.06 -5.85 -4.94
N PRO A 29 -12.76 -7.16 -4.99
CA PRO A 29 -13.76 -8.20 -4.77
C PRO A 29 -14.09 -8.39 -3.27
N PHE A 30 -13.32 -7.81 -2.35
CA PHE A 30 -13.52 -8.01 -0.92
C PHE A 30 -14.83 -7.35 -0.46
N GLY A 31 -15.73 -8.16 0.10
CA GLY A 31 -17.03 -7.72 0.59
C GLY A 31 -18.11 -7.56 -0.50
N ALA A 32 -17.80 -7.88 -1.77
CA ALA A 32 -18.78 -7.95 -2.85
C ALA A 32 -19.42 -9.36 -2.93
N PRO A 33 -20.63 -9.50 -3.51
CA PRO A 33 -21.20 -10.80 -3.85
C PRO A 33 -20.26 -11.64 -4.74
N PRO A 34 -20.38 -12.98 -4.76
CA PRO A 34 -19.59 -13.83 -5.64
C PRO A 34 -19.69 -13.38 -7.11
N GLY A 35 -18.53 -13.20 -7.77
CA GLY A 35 -18.46 -12.68 -9.14
C GLY A 35 -18.60 -11.17 -9.28
N GLY A 36 -18.85 -10.45 -8.20
CA GLY A 36 -18.94 -8.98 -8.17
C GLY A 36 -17.64 -8.30 -7.75
N ALA A 37 -17.58 -6.99 -7.98
CA ALA A 37 -16.54 -6.12 -7.43
C ALA A 37 -17.18 -4.84 -6.90
N GLN A 38 -16.67 -4.33 -5.78
CA GLN A 38 -17.08 -3.06 -5.22
C GLN A 38 -15.99 -2.01 -5.48
N ARG A 39 -16.42 -0.77 -5.77
CA ARG A 39 -15.51 0.39 -5.88
C ARG A 39 -15.36 1.07 -4.53
N TYR A 40 -14.11 1.21 -4.11
CA TYR A 40 -13.70 2.02 -2.97
C TYR A 40 -13.25 3.40 -3.47
N VAL A 41 -13.77 4.44 -2.84
CA VAL A 41 -13.23 5.80 -2.90
C VAL A 41 -12.98 6.22 -1.47
N GLY A 42 -11.78 6.71 -1.18
CA GLY A 42 -11.47 7.20 0.15
C GLY A 42 -10.51 8.37 0.13
N ARG A 43 -10.61 9.18 1.19
CA ARG A 43 -9.69 10.27 1.44
C ARG A 43 -8.31 9.69 1.75
N PRO A 44 -7.22 10.28 1.23
CA PRO A 44 -5.89 9.92 1.68
C PRO A 44 -5.71 10.23 3.15
N VAL A 45 -4.68 9.61 3.71
CA VAL A 45 -4.08 10.13 4.94
C VAL A 45 -3.62 11.58 4.73
N PRO A 46 -3.83 12.49 5.69
CA PRO A 46 -3.50 13.92 5.54
C PRO A 46 -2.02 14.19 5.18
N TRP A 47 -1.14 13.27 5.51
CA TRP A 47 0.31 13.35 5.28
C TRP A 47 0.77 12.73 3.96
N LYS A 48 -0.15 12.25 3.09
CA LYS A 48 0.21 11.77 1.76
C LYS A 48 0.78 12.93 0.95
N ASN A 49 2.01 12.78 0.44
CA ASN A 49 2.80 13.83 -0.20
C ASN A 49 3.15 15.04 0.69
N ASN A 50 2.91 14.94 2.01
CA ASN A 50 3.33 15.94 2.99
C ASN A 50 4.03 15.25 4.19
N PRO A 51 5.35 15.01 4.09
CA PRO A 51 6.12 14.33 5.14
C PRO A 51 6.13 15.04 6.49
N GLU A 52 5.94 16.36 6.52
CA GLU A 52 5.92 17.17 7.76
C GLU A 52 4.69 16.84 8.61
N ALA A 53 3.53 16.64 7.96
CA ALA A 53 2.28 16.23 8.60
C ALA A 53 2.26 14.75 9.05
N MET A 54 3.31 13.98 8.78
CA MET A 54 3.36 12.54 9.07
C MET A 54 3.48 12.28 10.58
N PRO A 55 2.62 11.42 11.17
CA PRO A 55 2.73 11.01 12.56
C PRO A 55 4.10 10.42 12.87
N SER A 56 4.63 10.67 14.07
CA SER A 56 5.97 10.26 14.49
C SER A 56 6.22 8.76 14.32
N GLY A 57 5.27 7.91 14.71
CA GLY A 57 5.37 6.45 14.56
C GLY A 57 5.39 5.98 13.10
N VAL A 58 4.67 6.67 12.21
CA VAL A 58 4.71 6.35 10.77
C VAL A 58 6.04 6.80 10.18
N ARG A 59 6.55 7.97 10.59
CA ARG A 59 7.85 8.50 10.15
C ARG A 59 9.00 7.59 10.55
N SER A 60 9.03 7.12 11.80
CA SER A 60 10.07 6.20 12.27
C SER A 60 9.98 4.84 11.57
N GLY A 61 8.77 4.31 11.37
CA GLY A 61 8.56 3.08 10.61
C GLY A 61 9.01 3.20 9.15
N LEU A 62 8.70 4.33 8.49
CA LEU A 62 9.12 4.60 7.13
C LEU A 62 10.65 4.73 7.01
N ALA A 63 11.28 5.47 7.92
CA ALA A 63 12.74 5.58 7.98
C ALA A 63 13.40 4.19 8.09
N LYS A 64 12.93 3.38 9.04
CA LYS A 64 13.40 2.00 9.22
C LYS A 64 13.24 1.14 7.97
N ALA A 65 12.09 1.24 7.29
CA ALA A 65 11.84 0.51 6.05
C ALA A 65 12.78 0.96 4.90
N ILE A 66 13.04 2.27 4.80
CA ILE A 66 14.00 2.83 3.85
C ILE A 66 15.41 2.30 4.14
N ASP A 67 15.82 2.27 5.41
CA ASP A 67 17.13 1.79 5.82
C ASP A 67 17.33 0.32 5.48
N TYR A 68 16.35 -0.54 5.76
CA TYR A 68 16.40 -1.95 5.33
C TYR A 68 16.48 -2.10 3.81
N SER A 69 15.75 -1.28 3.06
CA SER A 69 15.79 -1.31 1.60
C SER A 69 17.16 -0.87 1.04
N ARG A 70 17.80 0.10 1.70
CA ARG A 70 19.15 0.58 1.37
C ARG A 70 20.21 -0.45 1.73
N ALA A 71 20.11 -1.09 2.89
CA ALA A 71 21.02 -2.15 3.31
C ALA A 71 20.99 -3.35 2.35
N CYS A 72 19.80 -3.74 1.89
CA CYS A 72 19.61 -4.80 0.91
C CYS A 72 19.76 -4.34 -0.54
N ARG A 73 20.39 -3.19 -0.81
CA ARG A 73 20.63 -2.71 -2.18
C ARG A 73 21.63 -3.63 -2.87
N GLY A 74 21.32 -4.04 -4.10
CA GLY A 74 22.19 -4.92 -4.90
C GLY A 74 21.88 -6.42 -4.74
N VAL A 75 21.09 -6.82 -3.76
CA VAL A 75 20.58 -8.20 -3.66
C VAL A 75 19.61 -8.46 -4.82
N LYS A 76 19.95 -9.42 -5.66
CA LYS A 76 19.18 -9.82 -6.85
C LYS A 76 18.87 -11.32 -6.80
N GLY A 77 17.96 -11.74 -7.68
CA GLY A 77 17.59 -13.15 -7.83
C GLY A 77 16.52 -13.63 -6.87
N VAL A 78 16.36 -14.94 -6.85
CA VAL A 78 15.29 -15.66 -6.16
C VAL A 78 15.93 -16.69 -5.23
N CYS A 79 15.41 -16.82 -4.02
CA CYS A 79 15.85 -17.78 -3.01
C CYS A 79 14.69 -18.63 -2.51
N VAL A 80 15.02 -19.76 -1.90
CA VAL A 80 14.05 -20.60 -1.19
C VAL A 80 14.17 -20.34 0.31
N VAL A 81 13.04 -19.98 0.94
CA VAL A 81 12.93 -19.77 2.38
C VAL A 81 11.77 -20.63 2.88
N ARG A 82 12.06 -21.57 3.80
CA ARG A 82 11.05 -22.51 4.35
C ARG A 82 10.22 -23.23 3.25
N GLY A 83 10.90 -23.69 2.19
CA GLY A 83 10.27 -24.39 1.07
C GLY A 83 9.49 -23.50 0.09
N LYS A 84 9.44 -22.18 0.31
CA LYS A 84 8.77 -21.24 -0.61
C LYS A 84 9.78 -20.41 -1.38
N VAL A 85 9.52 -20.24 -2.67
CA VAL A 85 10.31 -19.41 -3.58
C VAL A 85 9.94 -17.94 -3.36
N MET A 86 10.93 -17.10 -3.07
CA MET A 86 10.72 -15.66 -2.89
C MET A 86 11.95 -14.85 -3.34
N PRO A 87 11.79 -13.55 -3.64
CA PRO A 87 12.93 -12.70 -4.00
C PRO A 87 13.99 -12.65 -2.89
N CYS A 88 15.28 -12.80 -3.25
CA CYS A 88 16.39 -12.71 -2.29
C CYS A 88 16.38 -11.40 -1.51
N LYS A 89 15.94 -10.31 -2.16
CA LYS A 89 15.81 -9.01 -1.50
C LYS A 89 14.78 -9.02 -0.38
N ALA A 90 13.65 -9.72 -0.57
CA ALA A 90 12.63 -9.84 0.45
C ALA A 90 13.14 -10.66 1.65
N LYS A 91 13.91 -11.72 1.40
CA LYS A 91 14.60 -12.48 2.45
C LYS A 91 15.52 -11.57 3.28
N CYS A 92 16.42 -10.81 2.63
CA CYS A 92 17.32 -9.87 3.30
C CYS A 92 16.55 -8.84 4.16
N GLN A 93 15.48 -8.27 3.61
CA GLN A 93 14.65 -7.30 4.36
C GLN A 93 13.95 -7.94 5.57
N MET A 94 13.56 -9.21 5.48
CA MET A 94 12.95 -9.96 6.58
C MET A 94 13.97 -10.35 7.66
N GLU A 95 15.21 -10.68 7.29
CA GLU A 95 16.31 -10.92 8.23
C GLU A 95 16.63 -9.65 9.03
N HIS A 96 16.75 -8.50 8.36
CA HIS A 96 16.92 -7.21 9.05
C HIS A 96 15.75 -6.85 9.97
N ALA A 97 14.54 -7.31 9.65
CA ALA A 97 13.35 -7.12 10.48
C ALA A 97 13.21 -8.14 11.63
N GLY A 98 14.13 -9.11 11.75
CA GLY A 98 14.08 -10.17 12.77
C GLY A 98 12.93 -11.16 12.59
N LYS A 99 12.44 -11.32 11.36
CA LYS A 99 11.28 -12.18 11.02
C LYS A 99 11.67 -13.53 10.41
N LEU A 100 12.96 -13.75 10.18
CA LEU A 100 13.57 -14.96 9.67
C LEU A 100 14.76 -15.38 10.53
#